data_AF-A0AAD9ZM41-F1
#
_entry.id   AF-A0AAD9ZM41-F1
#
_cell.length_a   1.000
_cell.length_b   1.000
_cell.length_c   1.000
_cell.angle_alpha   90.00
_cell.angle_beta   90.00
_cell.angle_gamma   90.00
#
_symmetry.space_group_name_H-M   'P 1'
#
loop_
_entity.id
_entity.type
_entity.pdbx_description
1 polymer ?
#
loop_
_entity_poly.entity_id
_entity_poly.type
_entity_poly.pdbx_seq_one_letter_code
_entity_poly.pdbx_strand_id
1 'polypeptide(L)'
;MFAKDTGLLPAFIESDAKTVVDLINAEAPPCADIGIVISDIINLCSFYDIRVLFTPRGANMVAHNLAKVPSIADDRFYLEDYPPFVESFVRANMAL
;
A
#
# COMPACT_ATOMS: atom_id res chain seq x y z
N MET A 1 15.34 -3.55 3.71
CA MET A 1 14.01 -3.04 3.27
C MET A 1 13.26 -2.78 4.55
N PHE A 2 12.81 -1.55 4.80
CA PHE A 2 12.29 -1.12 6.10
C PHE A 2 11.36 -2.15 6.76
N ALA A 3 10.34 -2.64 6.05
CA ALA A 3 9.38 -3.62 6.58
C ALA A 3 10.01 -4.96 7.03
N LYS A 4 11.08 -5.43 6.38
CA LYS A 4 11.83 -6.61 6.83
C LYS A 4 12.61 -6.30 8.11
N ASP A 5 13.27 -5.16 8.12
CA ASP A 5 14.18 -4.74 9.19
C ASP A 5 13.40 -4.41 10.48
N THR A 6 12.11 -4.03 10.37
CA THR A 6 11.19 -3.76 11.48
C THR A 6 10.30 -4.94 11.87
N GLY A 7 10.44 -6.12 11.25
CA GLY A 7 9.64 -7.29 11.57
C GLY A 7 8.16 -7.21 11.17
N LEU A 8 7.83 -6.36 10.19
CA LEU A 8 6.47 -6.19 9.67
C LEU A 8 6.06 -7.26 8.64
N LEU A 9 6.95 -8.22 8.32
CA LEU A 9 6.68 -9.32 7.39
C LEU A 9 6.44 -10.63 8.15
N PRO A 10 5.53 -11.50 7.68
CA PRO A 10 4.66 -11.35 6.51
C PRO A 10 3.58 -10.27 6.72
N ALA A 11 3.02 -9.74 5.63
CA ALA A 11 2.13 -8.56 5.69
C ALA A 11 0.90 -8.67 4.79
N PHE A 12 -0.15 -7.93 5.16
CA PHE A 12 -1.26 -7.59 4.28
C PHE A 12 -1.15 -6.12 3.88
N ILE A 13 -1.19 -5.84 2.57
CA ILE A 13 -1.26 -4.49 2.01
C ILE A 13 -2.68 -4.26 1.50
N GLU A 14 -3.33 -3.21 1.99
CA GLU A 14 -4.67 -2.82 1.55
C GLU A 14 -4.59 -1.71 0.49
N SER A 15 -5.42 -1.79 -0.54
CA SER A 15 -5.52 -0.79 -1.61
C SER A 15 -6.95 -0.61 -2.09
N ASP A 16 -7.33 0.63 -2.43
CA ASP A 16 -8.62 0.96 -3.04
C ASP A 16 -8.62 0.90 -4.57
N ALA A 17 -7.48 0.55 -5.18
CA ALA A 17 -7.35 0.36 -6.62
C ALA A 17 -7.72 -1.08 -7.03
N LYS A 18 -9.03 -1.40 -7.08
CA LYS A 18 -9.54 -2.75 -7.37
C LYS A 18 -8.86 -3.43 -8.57
N THR A 19 -8.75 -2.73 -9.69
CA THR A 19 -8.11 -3.25 -10.90
C THR A 19 -6.65 -3.64 -10.67
N VAL A 20 -5.90 -2.85 -9.91
CA VAL A 20 -4.49 -3.12 -9.59
C VAL A 20 -4.39 -4.34 -8.67
N VAL A 21 -5.21 -4.40 -7.63
CA VAL A 21 -5.28 -5.56 -6.72
C VAL A 21 -5.61 -6.84 -7.48
N ASP A 22 -6.56 -6.78 -8.42
CA ASP A 22 -6.94 -7.93 -9.24
C ASP A 22 -5.80 -8.40 -10.15
N LEU A 23 -5.07 -7.48 -10.78
CA LEU A 23 -3.91 -7.83 -11.62
C LEU A 23 -2.79 -8.50 -10.82
N ILE A 24 -2.53 -8.01 -9.60
CA ILE A 24 -1.53 -8.60 -8.69
C ILE A 24 -1.97 -10.01 -8.27
N ASN A 25 -3.21 -10.16 -7.80
CA ASN A 25 -3.71 -11.43 -7.29
C ASN A 25 -3.93 -12.48 -8.39
N ALA A 26 -4.17 -12.06 -9.62
CA ALA A 26 -4.23 -12.94 -10.79
C ALA A 26 -2.85 -13.29 -11.35
N GLU A 27 -1.77 -12.70 -10.82
CA GLU A 27 -0.40 -12.82 -11.33
C GLU A 27 -0.30 -12.51 -12.85
N ALA A 28 -1.10 -11.55 -13.32
CA ALA A 28 -1.33 -11.30 -14.74
C ALA A 28 -0.92 -9.87 -15.14
N PRO A 29 0.38 -9.55 -15.21
CA PRO A 29 0.83 -8.23 -15.63
C PRO A 29 0.41 -7.95 -17.09
N PRO A 30 -0.25 -6.81 -17.37
CA PRO A 30 -0.67 -6.48 -18.73
C PRO A 30 0.52 -6.14 -19.62
N CYS A 31 0.39 -6.31 -20.93
CA CYS A 31 1.36 -5.85 -21.94
C CYS A 31 1.26 -4.32 -22.15
N ALA A 32 1.51 -3.55 -21.09
CA ALA A 32 1.54 -2.09 -21.07
C ALA A 32 2.59 -1.62 -20.04
N ASP A 33 2.94 -0.34 -20.02
CA ASP A 33 3.99 0.21 -19.13
C ASP A 33 3.74 -0.12 -17.65
N ILE A 34 2.48 -0.12 -17.21
CA ILE A 34 2.09 -0.50 -15.85
C ILE A 34 2.42 -1.97 -15.53
N GLY A 35 2.50 -2.85 -16.54
CA GLY A 35 2.81 -4.26 -16.38
C GLY A 35 4.18 -4.53 -15.78
N ILE A 36 5.15 -3.65 -16.04
CA ILE A 36 6.48 -3.73 -15.40
C ILE A 36 6.34 -3.55 -13.89
N VAL A 37 5.61 -2.51 -13.47
CA VAL A 37 5.35 -2.22 -12.05
C VAL A 37 4.56 -3.34 -11.39
N ILE A 38 3.53 -3.87 -12.05
CA ILE A 38 2.76 -5.02 -11.55
C ILE A 38 3.65 -6.25 -11.38
N SER A 39 4.54 -6.53 -12.34
CA SER A 39 5.46 -7.66 -12.27
C SER A 39 6.44 -7.52 -11.09
N ASP A 40 6.97 -6.32 -10.85
CA ASP A 40 7.83 -6.05 -9.70
C ASP A 40 7.08 -6.25 -8.37
N ILE A 41 5.83 -5.79 -8.28
CA ILE A 41 4.99 -6.00 -7.09
C ILE A 41 4.74 -7.49 -6.85
N ILE A 42 4.39 -8.27 -7.88
CA ILE A 42 4.17 -9.72 -7.76
C ILE A 42 5.44 -10.42 -7.23
N ASN A 43 6.60 -10.08 -7.79
CA ASN A 43 7.88 -10.65 -7.36
C ASN A 43 8.19 -10.31 -5.89
N LEU A 44 7.98 -9.06 -5.48
CA LEU A 44 8.14 -8.63 -4.08
C LEU A 44 7.16 -9.34 -3.15
N CYS A 45 5.91 -9.50 -3.57
CA CYS A 45 4.89 -10.18 -2.78
C CYS A 45 5.23 -11.65 -2.54
N SER A 46 5.66 -12.36 -3.60
CA SER A 46 6.10 -13.74 -3.51
C SER A 46 7.34 -13.90 -2.62
N PHE A 47 8.33 -13.02 -2.78
CA PHE A 47 9.59 -13.11 -2.04
C PHE A 47 9.43 -12.84 -0.52
N TYR A 48 8.49 -11.96 -0.15
CA TYR A 48 8.32 -11.49 1.23
C TYR A 48 7.04 -12.00 1.93
N ASP A 49 6.29 -12.91 1.31
CA ASP A 49 4.99 -13.39 1.80
C ASP A 49 4.03 -12.23 2.14
N ILE A 50 3.83 -11.35 1.14
CA ILE A 50 2.90 -10.23 1.22
C ILE A 50 1.64 -10.58 0.43
N ARG A 51 0.48 -10.28 1.02
CA ARG A 51 -0.82 -10.40 0.35
C ARG A 51 -1.43 -9.03 0.12
N VAL A 52 -2.04 -8.83 -1.05
CA VAL A 52 -2.69 -7.57 -1.40
C VAL A 52 -4.20 -7.73 -1.38
N LEU A 53 -4.86 -6.88 -0.59
CA LEU A 53 -6.30 -6.90 -0.38
C LEU A 53 -6.95 -5.63 -0.95
N PHE A 54 -8.13 -5.80 -1.53
CA PHE A 54 -8.96 -4.65 -1.88
C PHE A 54 -9.69 -4.15 -0.65
N THR A 55 -9.64 -2.85 -0.42
CA THR A 55 -10.44 -2.16 0.58
C THR A 55 -11.22 -1.02 -0.08
N PRO A 56 -12.48 -0.74 0.30
CA PRO A 56 -13.20 0.41 -0.23
C PRO A 56 -12.44 1.72 0.03
N ARG A 57 -12.52 2.69 -0.89
CA ARG A 57 -11.86 4.00 -0.75
C ARG A 57 -12.13 4.70 0.59
N GLY A 58 -13.34 4.53 1.13
CA GLY A 58 -13.72 5.08 2.44
C GLY A 58 -12.89 4.54 3.61
N ALA A 59 -12.36 3.32 3.49
CA ALA A 59 -11.46 2.71 4.46
C ALA A 59 -9.97 3.02 4.17
N ASN A 60 -9.62 3.38 2.91
CA ASN A 60 -8.26 3.77 2.52
C ASN A 60 -7.98 5.28 2.60
N MET A 61 -8.75 6.03 3.39
CA MET A 61 -8.70 7.50 3.38
C MET A 61 -7.36 8.06 3.91
N VAL A 62 -6.68 7.34 4.79
CA VAL A 62 -5.34 7.73 5.28
C VAL A 62 -4.34 7.72 4.11
N ALA A 63 -4.19 6.58 3.42
CA ALA A 63 -3.27 6.47 2.28
C ALA A 63 -3.66 7.41 1.14
N HIS A 64 -4.96 7.55 0.86
CA HIS A 64 -5.47 8.47 -0.16
C HIS A 64 -5.06 9.92 0.07
N ASN A 65 -5.01 10.40 1.32
CA ASN A 65 -4.58 11.76 1.63
C ASN A 65 -3.07 11.89 1.75
N LEU A 66 -2.36 10.85 2.21
CA LEU A 66 -0.89 10.81 2.17
C LEU A 66 -0.37 10.92 0.73
N ALA A 67 -1.01 10.25 -0.23
CA ALA A 67 -0.61 10.27 -1.65
C ALA A 67 -0.72 11.65 -2.32
N LYS A 68 -1.42 12.62 -1.72
CA LYS A 68 -1.54 14.00 -2.22
C LYS A 68 -0.35 14.87 -1.80
N VAL A 69 0.43 14.44 -0.81
CA VAL A 69 1.62 15.17 -0.39
C VAL A 69 2.68 15.00 -1.48
N PRO A 70 3.31 16.10 -1.95
CA PRO A 70 4.37 15.99 -2.94
C PRO A 70 5.48 15.07 -2.44
N SER A 71 5.89 14.14 -3.29
CA SER A 71 7.02 13.26 -3.02
C SER A 71 8.26 14.12 -2.77
N ILE A 72 8.93 13.90 -1.65
CA ILE A 72 10.28 14.44 -1.41
C ILE A 72 11.30 13.38 -1.87
N ALA A 73 12.56 13.80 -2.06
CA ALA A 73 13.61 12.90 -2.53
C ALA A 73 13.89 11.71 -1.58
N ASP A 74 13.48 11.80 -0.31
CA ASP A 74 13.72 10.77 0.70
C ASP A 74 12.47 9.97 1.03
N ASP A 75 12.64 8.65 1.19
CA ASP A 75 11.61 7.75 1.70
C ASP A 75 11.18 8.17 3.11
N ARG A 76 9.86 8.23 3.35
CA ARG A 76 9.29 8.48 4.68
C ARG A 76 8.50 7.28 5.16
N PHE A 77 8.79 6.87 6.39
CA PHE A 77 8.09 5.81 7.07
C PHE A 77 7.44 6.38 8.34
N TYR A 78 6.15 6.11 8.52
CA TYR A 78 5.42 6.47 9.74
C TYR A 78 5.09 5.17 10.48
N LEU A 79 5.63 5.04 11.69
CA LEU A 79 5.39 3.91 12.59
C LEU A 79 4.93 4.49 13.92
N GLU A 80 3.75 4.10 14.39
CA GLU A 80 3.09 4.60 15.62
C GLU A 80 2.77 6.11 15.66
N ASP A 81 3.28 6.89 14.71
CA ASP A 81 2.96 8.31 14.50
C ASP A 81 2.37 8.53 13.10
N TYR A 82 1.83 9.73 12.84
CA TYR A 82 1.32 10.12 11.53
C TYR A 82 1.26 11.64 11.39
N PRO A 83 1.30 12.18 10.15
CA PRO A 83 1.18 13.61 9.94
C PRO A 83 -0.16 14.16 10.48
N PRO A 84 -0.19 15.34 11.14
CA PRO A 84 -1.41 15.89 11.72
C PRO A 84 -2.58 16.03 10.74
N PHE A 85 -2.30 16.28 9.45
CA PHE A 85 -3.34 16.46 8.43
C PHE A 85 -4.11 15.17 8.09
N VAL A 86 -3.64 13.98 8.52
CA VAL A 86 -4.38 12.71 8.38
C VAL A 86 -5.05 12.23 9.67
N GLU A 87 -4.90 12.95 10.78
CA GLU A 87 -5.37 12.53 12.11
C GLU A 87 -6.85 12.16 12.13
N SER A 88 -7.70 12.98 11.50
CA SER A 88 -9.14 12.71 11.43
C SER A 88 -9.48 11.40 10.74
N PHE A 89 -8.71 11.01 9.71
CA PHE A 89 -8.89 9.74 9.00
C PHE A 89 -8.34 8.56 9.80
N VAL A 90 -7.22 8.73 10.51
CA VAL A 90 -6.66 7.68 11.37
C VAL A 90 -7.62 7.36 12.52
N ARG A 91 -8.16 8.39 13.18
CA ARG A 91 -9.15 8.22 14.26
C ARG A 91 -10.42 7.53 13.76
N ALA A 92 -10.88 7.85 12.56
CA ALA A 92 -12.03 7.18 11.95
C ALA A 92 -11.76 5.70 11.66
N ASN A 93 -10.53 5.35 11.26
CA ASN A 93 -10.14 3.97 10.99
C ASN A 93 -10.01 3.12 12.26
N MET A 94 -9.51 3.70 13.36
CA MET A 94 -9.39 3.02 14.66
C MET A 94 -10.72 2.82 15.41
N ALA A 95 -11.80 3.46 14.94
CA ALA A 95 -13.13 3.34 15.53
C ALA A 95 -13.95 2.17 14.95
N LEU A 96 -13.39 1.44 13.99
CA LEU A 96 -13.90 0.20 13.41
C LEU A 96 -13.25 -1.02 14.09
#